data_AF-A0A7V8YX00-F1
#
_entry.id   AF-A0A7V8YX00-F1
#
_cell.length_a   1.000
_cell.length_b   1.000
_cell.length_c   1.000
_cell.angle_alpha   90.00
_cell.angle_beta   90.00
_cell.angle_gamma   90.00
#
_symmetry.space_group_name_H-M   'P 1'
#
loop_
_entity.id
_entity.type
_entity.pdbx_description
1 polymer ?
#
loop_
_entity_poly.entity_id
_entity_poly.type
_entity_poly.pdbx_seq_one_letter_code
_entity_poly.pdbx_strand_id
1 'polypeptide(L)'
;MRRKYKSAWWSVELPDNWEAEQDKDCATFTSERGIGALQISAYRRDDEIVTEEDLLDFAEDELIEGASLNSVSFGEFVGLETSYFAGESFWRKLWLRSGSLLLFVTYTCAAEERTVETKDVSLILESLSLK
;
A
#
# COMPACT_ATOMS: atom_id res chain seq x y z
N MET A 1 -8.97 1.56 -20.61
CA MET A 1 -8.35 2.84 -20.19
C MET A 1 -7.83 2.63 -18.78
N ARG A 2 -7.18 3.60 -18.14
CA ARG A 2 -6.87 3.56 -16.71
C ARG A 2 -7.43 4.83 -16.09
N ARG A 3 -8.09 4.72 -14.94
CA ARG A 3 -8.68 5.87 -14.26
C ARG A 3 -7.75 6.34 -13.16
N LYS A 4 -7.45 7.64 -13.12
CA LYS A 4 -6.65 8.21 -12.02
C LYS A 4 -7.52 8.44 -10.78
N TYR A 5 -7.17 7.78 -9.67
CA TYR A 5 -7.69 8.06 -8.33
C TYR A 5 -6.84 9.14 -7.65
N LYS A 6 -7.47 10.06 -6.92
CA LYS A 6 -6.78 11.16 -6.23
C LYS A 6 -7.27 11.25 -4.79
N SER A 7 -6.33 11.14 -3.85
CA SER A 7 -6.52 11.52 -2.46
C SER A 7 -6.26 13.03 -2.28
N ALA A 8 -6.14 13.49 -1.03
CA ALA A 8 -5.70 14.83 -0.71
C ALA A 8 -4.21 15.05 -1.04
N TRP A 9 -3.33 14.06 -0.83
CA TRP A 9 -1.86 14.23 -0.96
C TRP A 9 -1.18 13.32 -1.99
N TRP A 10 -1.87 12.29 -2.49
CA TRP A 10 -1.30 11.30 -3.39
C TRP A 10 -2.32 10.87 -4.46
N SER A 11 -1.85 10.18 -5.48
CA SER A 11 -2.71 9.61 -6.53
C SER A 11 -2.14 8.31 -7.08
N VAL A 12 -3.03 7.49 -7.65
CA VAL A 12 -2.70 6.23 -8.35
C VAL A 12 -3.55 6.10 -9.61
N GLU A 13 -3.12 5.26 -10.55
CA GLU A 13 -3.91 4.81 -11.68
C GLU A 13 -4.52 3.44 -11.36
N LEU A 14 -5.84 3.33 -11.56
CA LEU A 14 -6.59 2.11 -11.38
C LEU A 14 -6.91 1.47 -12.75
N PRO A 15 -6.78 0.14 -12.87
CA PRO A 15 -7.40 -0.60 -13.97
C PRO A 15 -8.92 -0.35 -14.02
N ASP A 16 -9.52 -0.51 -15.21
CA ASP A 16 -10.96 -0.25 -15.39
C ASP A 16 -11.86 -1.16 -14.54
N ASN A 17 -11.40 -2.37 -14.22
CA ASN A 17 -12.10 -3.37 -13.42
C ASN A 17 -11.83 -3.26 -11.91
N TRP A 18 -11.28 -2.12 -11.46
CA TRP A 18 -11.04 -1.83 -10.05
C TRP A 18 -11.83 -0.61 -9.63
N GLU A 19 -12.40 -0.70 -8.43
CA GLU A 19 -13.17 0.36 -7.81
C GLU A 19 -12.40 0.95 -6.63
N ALA A 20 -12.82 2.13 -6.19
CA ALA A 20 -12.21 2.84 -5.08
C ALA A 20 -13.29 3.38 -4.14
N GLU A 21 -13.12 3.09 -2.86
CA GLU A 21 -13.94 3.62 -1.77
C GLU A 21 -13.04 4.39 -0.80
N GLN A 22 -13.50 5.55 -0.33
CA GLN A 22 -12.77 6.36 0.66
C GLN A 22 -13.54 6.34 1.97
N ASP A 23 -12.89 5.90 3.05
CA ASP A 23 -13.35 6.08 4.42
C ASP A 23 -12.30 6.85 5.23
N LYS A 24 -12.66 8.07 5.65
CA LYS A 24 -11.78 9.01 6.36
C LYS A 24 -10.44 9.18 5.65
N ASP A 25 -9.35 8.65 6.21
CA ASP A 25 -7.98 8.76 5.72
C ASP A 25 -7.49 7.49 5.00
N CYS A 26 -8.38 6.51 4.78
CA CYS A 26 -8.10 5.24 4.12
C CYS A 26 -8.85 5.12 2.79
N ALA A 27 -8.11 4.94 1.70
CA ALA A 27 -8.67 4.53 0.42
C ALA A 27 -8.59 3.01 0.28
N THR A 28 -9.70 2.36 0.00
CA THR A 28 -9.79 0.91 -0.28
C THR A 28 -10.08 0.69 -1.75
N PHE A 29 -9.32 -0.20 -2.37
CA PHE A 29 -9.42 -0.59 -3.76
C PHE A 29 -9.67 -2.08 -3.88
N THR A 30 -10.67 -2.44 -4.67
CA THR A 30 -11.07 -3.83 -4.89
C THR A 30 -11.31 -4.04 -6.38
N SER A 31 -11.01 -5.22 -6.89
CA SER A 31 -11.41 -5.58 -8.25
C SER A 31 -12.86 -6.04 -8.28
N GLU A 32 -13.48 -6.01 -9.47
CA GLU A 32 -14.80 -6.62 -9.72
C GLU A 32 -14.86 -8.12 -9.38
N ARG A 33 -13.70 -8.78 -9.22
CA ARG A 33 -13.61 -10.20 -8.85
C ARG A 33 -13.73 -10.43 -7.35
N GLY A 34 -13.50 -9.40 -6.53
CA GLY A 34 -13.62 -9.46 -5.08
C GLY A 34 -12.63 -10.40 -4.38
N ILE A 35 -11.45 -10.63 -4.96
CA ILE A 35 -10.44 -11.58 -4.43
C ILE A 35 -9.68 -10.98 -3.25
N GLY A 36 -9.23 -9.74 -3.40
CA GLY A 36 -8.49 -9.03 -2.38
C GLY A 36 -8.91 -7.59 -2.24
N ALA A 37 -8.29 -6.94 -1.27
CA ALA A 37 -8.42 -5.51 -1.04
C ALA A 37 -7.03 -4.89 -0.91
N LEU A 38 -6.76 -3.84 -1.69
CA LEU A 38 -5.61 -2.96 -1.53
C LEU A 38 -6.08 -1.72 -0.77
N GLN A 39 -5.46 -1.40 0.35
CA GLN A 39 -5.78 -0.22 1.14
C GLN A 39 -4.57 0.69 1.25
N ILE A 40 -4.80 2.00 1.14
CA ILE A 40 -3.78 3.03 1.32
C ILE A 40 -4.31 4.02 2.35
N SER A 41 -3.73 3.97 3.55
CA SER A 41 -3.95 4.95 4.60
C SER A 41 -2.85 6.01 4.57
N ALA A 42 -3.22 7.27 4.74
CA ALA A 42 -2.28 8.38 4.73
C ALA A 42 -2.23 9.11 6.07
N TYR A 43 -1.03 9.42 6.52
CA TYR A 43 -0.78 10.28 7.66
C TYR A 43 0.25 11.34 7.29
N ARG A 44 0.02 12.59 7.69
CA ARG A 44 0.94 13.69 7.43
C ARG A 44 1.38 14.32 8.74
N ARG A 45 2.69 14.48 8.91
CA ARG A 45 3.26 15.28 10.00
C ARG A 45 3.24 16.76 9.62
N ASP A 46 2.96 17.62 10.59
CA ASP A 46 2.82 19.06 10.37
C ASP A 46 4.17 19.73 10.03
N ASP A 47 5.23 19.45 10.81
CA ASP A 47 6.51 20.18 10.70
C ASP A 47 7.76 19.28 10.58
N GLU A 48 7.58 17.95 10.53
CA GLU A 48 8.69 17.00 10.50
C GLU A 48 8.62 16.07 9.29
N ILE A 49 9.79 15.77 8.71
CA ILE A 49 9.87 14.70 7.71
C ILE A 49 9.65 13.35 8.39
N VAL A 50 9.07 12.42 7.65
CA VAL A 50 9.08 11.01 8.03
C VAL A 50 10.47 10.48 7.67
N THR A 51 11.16 9.87 8.62
CA THR A 51 12.49 9.29 8.44
C THR A 51 12.39 7.80 8.13
N GLU A 52 13.51 7.17 7.80
CA GLU A 52 13.56 5.71 7.67
C GLU A 52 13.44 5.00 9.03
N GLU A 53 13.99 5.59 10.10
CA GLU A 53 13.83 5.09 11.47
C GLU A 53 12.36 5.06 11.88
N ASP A 54 11.59 6.11 11.55
CA ASP A 54 10.14 6.11 11.78
C ASP A 54 9.45 4.95 11.05
N LEU A 55 9.84 4.65 9.80
CA LEU A 55 9.26 3.52 9.05
C LEU A 55 9.61 2.18 9.65
N LEU A 56 10.83 2.03 10.18
CA LEU A 56 11.26 0.83 10.87
C LEU A 56 10.46 0.62 12.14
N ASP A 57 10.31 1.67 12.97
CA ASP A 57 9.50 1.63 14.19
C ASP A 57 8.05 1.20 13.88
N PHE A 58 7.41 1.83 12.88
CA PHE A 58 6.06 1.44 12.45
C PHE A 58 5.97 0.01 11.92
N ALA A 59 7.01 -0.45 11.22
CA ALA A 59 7.03 -1.79 10.66
C ALA A 59 7.24 -2.85 11.76
N GLU A 60 8.14 -2.60 12.71
CA GLU A 60 8.46 -3.52 13.82
C GLU A 60 7.26 -3.79 14.72
N ASP A 61 6.42 -2.78 14.97
CA ASP A 61 5.17 -2.94 15.74
C ASP A 61 4.15 -3.90 15.07
N GLU A 62 4.22 -4.07 13.75
CA GLU A 62 3.26 -4.84 12.96
C GLU A 62 3.84 -6.09 12.29
N LEU A 63 5.15 -6.31 12.40
CA LEU A 63 5.86 -7.44 11.82
C LEU A 63 5.55 -8.73 12.59
N ILE A 64 5.23 -9.77 11.83
CA ILE A 64 5.17 -11.12 12.41
C ILE A 64 6.59 -11.65 12.59
N GLU A 65 6.76 -12.55 13.57
CA GLU A 65 8.04 -13.21 13.81
C GLU A 65 8.56 -13.90 12.53
N GLY A 66 9.82 -13.60 12.16
CA GLY A 66 10.47 -14.18 10.98
C GLY A 66 10.14 -13.52 9.65
N ALA A 67 9.25 -12.52 9.60
CA ALA A 67 9.06 -11.72 8.40
C ALA A 67 10.29 -10.84 8.12
N SER A 68 10.67 -10.75 6.85
CA SER A 68 11.78 -9.88 6.40
C SER A 68 11.22 -8.59 5.82
N LEU A 69 11.89 -7.47 6.12
CA LEU A 69 11.66 -6.19 5.46
C LEU A 69 12.60 -6.03 4.27
N ASN A 70 12.07 -5.50 3.17
CA ASN A 70 12.84 -5.15 1.99
C ASN A 70 12.61 -3.67 1.64
N SER A 71 13.66 -2.96 1.27
CA SER A 71 13.51 -1.58 0.78
C SER A 71 12.84 -1.54 -0.58
N VAL A 72 11.94 -0.59 -0.77
CA VAL A 72 11.17 -0.39 -2.01
C VAL A 72 11.08 1.08 -2.39
N SER A 73 10.79 1.33 -3.67
CA SER A 73 10.57 2.69 -4.18
C SER A 73 9.48 2.69 -5.26
N PHE A 74 8.57 3.66 -5.18
CA PHE A 74 7.49 3.91 -6.13
C PHE A 74 7.44 5.41 -6.44
N GLY A 75 8.01 5.82 -7.57
CA GLY A 75 8.13 7.23 -7.93
C GLY A 75 8.88 8.04 -6.87
N GLU A 76 8.19 8.99 -6.24
CA GLU A 76 8.71 9.88 -5.18
C GLU A 76 8.63 9.26 -3.77
N PHE A 77 8.01 8.09 -3.64
CA PHE A 77 7.88 7.37 -2.40
C PHE A 77 8.99 6.33 -2.26
N VAL A 78 9.60 6.30 -1.08
CA VAL A 78 10.56 5.25 -0.68
C VAL A 78 10.11 4.64 0.62
N GLY A 79 10.49 3.39 0.89
CA GLY A 79 10.11 2.78 2.16
C GLY A 79 10.44 1.31 2.25
N LEU A 80 9.62 0.59 3.01
CA LEU A 80 9.83 -0.80 3.38
C LEU A 80 8.61 -1.63 2.98
N GLU A 81 8.82 -2.86 2.52
CA GLU A 81 7.76 -3.83 2.32
C GLU A 81 8.05 -5.15 3.01
N THR A 82 6.97 -5.83 3.39
CA THR A 82 7.00 -7.25 3.75
C THR A 82 5.82 -7.98 3.11
N SER A 83 5.97 -9.29 2.95
CA SER A 83 4.85 -10.15 2.58
C SER A 83 4.97 -11.49 3.28
N TYR A 84 3.84 -12.03 3.71
CA TYR A 84 3.80 -13.26 4.48
C TYR A 84 2.43 -13.92 4.39
N PHE A 85 2.36 -15.18 4.82
CA PHE A 85 1.12 -15.89 5.02
C PHE A 85 0.75 -15.90 6.49
N ALA A 86 -0.53 -15.69 6.79
CA ALA A 86 -1.08 -15.81 8.12
C ALA A 86 -2.38 -16.60 8.04
N GLY A 87 -2.33 -17.89 8.42
CA GLY A 87 -3.44 -18.81 8.20
C GLY A 87 -3.74 -19.00 6.71
N GLU A 88 -5.00 -18.79 6.33
CA GLU A 88 -5.48 -18.88 4.94
C GLU A 88 -5.37 -17.55 4.17
N SER A 89 -4.72 -16.55 4.75
CA SER A 89 -4.56 -15.23 4.13
C SER A 89 -3.12 -14.98 3.69
N PHE A 90 -2.98 -14.34 2.53
CA PHE A 90 -1.74 -13.71 2.09
C PHE A 90 -1.80 -12.21 2.40
N TRP A 91 -0.72 -11.69 2.97
CA TRP A 91 -0.55 -10.28 3.27
C TRP A 91 0.66 -9.72 2.55
N ARG A 92 0.51 -8.52 1.99
CA ARG A 92 1.60 -7.63 1.60
C ARG A 92 1.38 -6.30 2.31
N LYS A 93 2.39 -5.83 3.04
CA LYS A 93 2.36 -4.55 3.75
C LYS A 93 3.50 -3.68 3.28
N LEU A 94 3.26 -2.38 3.14
CA LEU A 94 4.27 -1.39 2.79
C LEU A 94 4.12 -0.15 3.68
N TRP A 95 5.24 0.35 4.17
CA TRP A 95 5.35 1.62 4.86
C TRP A 95 6.19 2.54 3.98
N LEU A 96 5.55 3.54 3.38
CA LEU A 96 6.14 4.41 2.37
C LEU A 96 6.16 5.86 2.86
N ARG A 97 7.20 6.61 2.50
CA ARG A 97 7.31 8.03 2.84
C ARG A 97 7.67 8.90 1.65
N SER A 98 7.22 10.15 1.71
CA SER A 98 7.72 11.24 0.88
C SER A 98 7.59 12.57 1.63
N GLY A 99 8.71 13.19 1.98
CA GLY A 99 8.71 14.38 2.86
C GLY A 99 8.07 14.08 4.22
N SER A 100 7.02 14.83 4.58
CA SER A 100 6.25 14.63 5.82
C SER A 100 5.04 13.70 5.68
N LEU A 101 4.84 13.11 4.50
CA LEU A 101 3.75 12.17 4.23
C LEU A 101 4.22 10.72 4.46
N LEU A 102 3.49 10.01 5.32
CA LEU A 102 3.56 8.56 5.51
C LEU A 102 2.34 7.92 4.84
N LEU A 103 2.58 6.86 4.07
CA LEU A 103 1.54 5.97 3.58
C LEU A 103 1.74 4.59 4.18
N PHE A 104 0.67 4.06 4.76
CA PHE A 104 0.60 2.65 5.11
C PHE A 104 -0.29 1.93 4.10
N VAL A 105 0.29 0.96 3.41
CA VAL A 105 -0.34 0.21 2.34
C VAL A 105 -0.49 -1.23 2.75
N THR A 106 -1.67 -1.80 2.59
CA THR A 106 -1.91 -3.22 2.78
C THR A 106 -2.58 -3.81 1.55
N TYR A 107 -2.16 -4.99 1.15
CA TYR A 107 -2.93 -5.85 0.26
C TYR A 107 -3.14 -7.19 0.94
N THR A 108 -4.39 -7.65 0.93
CA THR A 108 -4.77 -8.94 1.52
C THR A 108 -5.74 -9.68 0.63
N CYS A 109 -5.59 -11.01 0.57
CA CYS A 109 -6.48 -11.93 -0.14
C CYS A 109 -6.34 -13.35 0.45
N ALA A 110 -7.12 -14.30 -0.07
CA ALA A 110 -6.91 -15.72 0.19
C ALA A 110 -5.51 -16.17 -0.29
N ALA A 111 -4.84 -17.01 0.50
CA ALA A 111 -3.47 -17.46 0.25
C ALA A 111 -3.33 -18.22 -1.08
N GLU A 112 -4.34 -18.99 -1.44
CA GLU A 112 -4.41 -19.73 -2.70
C GLU A 112 -4.59 -18.83 -3.94
N GLU A 113 -5.12 -17.61 -3.75
CA GLU A 113 -5.38 -16.64 -4.81
C GLU A 113 -4.31 -15.54 -4.91
N ARG A 114 -3.23 -15.62 -4.11
CA ARG A 114 -2.22 -14.55 -3.98
C ARG A 114 -1.70 -14.02 -5.31
N THR A 115 -1.53 -14.87 -6.32
CA THR A 115 -0.92 -14.51 -7.61
C THR A 115 -1.91 -13.87 -8.57
N VAL A 116 -3.21 -13.96 -8.28
CA VAL A 116 -4.27 -13.64 -9.23
C VAL A 116 -4.34 -12.14 -9.51
N GLU A 117 -4.21 -11.31 -8.47
CA GLU A 117 -4.25 -9.84 -8.58
C GLU A 117 -2.88 -9.20 -8.35
N THR A 118 -1.83 -9.99 -8.06
CA THR A 118 -0.46 -9.48 -7.78
C THR A 118 0.02 -8.48 -8.84
N LYS A 119 -0.22 -8.77 -10.13
CA LYS A 119 0.22 -7.89 -11.22
C LYS A 119 -0.52 -6.56 -11.21
N ASP A 120 -1.83 -6.57 -11.02
CA ASP A 120 -2.65 -5.36 -11.00
C ASP A 120 -2.30 -4.50 -9.78
N VAL A 121 -2.15 -5.12 -8.61
CA VAL A 121 -1.71 -4.44 -7.37
C VAL A 121 -0.35 -3.76 -7.58
N SER A 122 0.62 -4.47 -8.16
CA SER A 122 1.93 -3.87 -8.44
C SER A 122 1.85 -2.72 -9.43
N LEU A 123 1.02 -2.81 -10.48
CA LEU A 123 0.81 -1.72 -11.44
C LEU A 123 0.14 -0.49 -10.81
N ILE A 124 -0.79 -0.70 -9.86
CA ILE A 124 -1.40 0.39 -9.09
C ILE A 124 -0.32 1.09 -8.24
N LEU A 125 0.51 0.32 -7.52
CA LEU A 125 1.60 0.88 -6.70
C LEU A 125 2.69 1.57 -7.54
N GLU A 126 3.05 1.01 -8.69
CA GLU A 126 4.00 1.63 -9.64
C GLU A 126 3.52 2.98 -10.17
N SER A 127 2.22 3.22 -10.18
CA SER A 127 1.62 4.49 -10.61
C SER A 127 1.46 5.52 -9.48
N LEU A 128 1.87 5.19 -8.25
CA LEU A 128 1.78 6.06 -7.09
C LEU A 128 2.60 7.34 -7.30
N SER A 129 1.97 8.49 -7.11
CA SER A 129 2.62 9.80 -7.24
C SER A 129 2.12 10.79 -6.19
N LEU A 130 2.95 11.78 -5.87
CA LEU A 130 2.47 12.95 -5.12
C LEU A 130 1.42 13.73 -5.94
N LYS A 131 0.63 14.53 -5.24
CA LYS A 131 -0.41 15.39 -5.82
C LYS A 131 -0.11 16.87 -5.59
#